data_AF-A0A0F9W2I3-F1
#
_entry.id   AF-A0A0F9W2I3-F1
#
_cell.length_a   1.000
_cell.length_b   1.000
_cell.length_c   1.000
_cell.angle_alpha   90.00
_cell.angle_beta   90.00
_cell.angle_gamma   90.00
#
_symmetry.space_group_name_H-M   'P 1'
#
loop_
_entity.id
_entity.type
_entity.pdbx_description
1 polymer ?
#
loop_
_entity_poly.entity_id
_entity_poly.type
_entity_poly.pdbx_seq_one_letter_code
_entity_poly.pdbx_strand_id
1 'polypeptide(L)' 'MFDNKQKLEISQDELALIEAALHTQSKILSVQASAGGSKALGRLNDVKRVLSAIAQQRAPETRAKPAWGGLFRMARLLG' A
#
# COMPACT_ATOMS: atom_id res chain seq x y z
N MET A 1 -12.98 -8.76 -14.75
CA MET A 1 -12.47 -10.04 -14.24
C MET A 1 -12.41 -9.89 -12.72
N PHE A 2 -13.09 -10.74 -11.95
CA PHE A 2 -12.92 -10.74 -10.50
C PHE A 2 -11.51 -11.26 -10.21
N ASP A 3 -10.66 -10.44 -9.60
CA ASP A 3 -9.36 -10.90 -9.13
C ASP A 3 -9.60 -11.96 -8.04
N ASN A 4 -9.36 -13.23 -8.37
CA ASN A 4 -9.38 -14.32 -7.39
C ASN A 4 -8.20 -14.11 -6.42
N LYS A 5 -8.46 -13.41 -5.32
CA LYS A 5 -7.48 -13.18 -4.26
C LYS A 5 -7.60 -14.30 -3.24
N GLN A 6 -6.56 -15.13 -3.13
CA GLN A 6 -6.43 -16.06 -2.02
C GLN A 6 -5.81 -15.32 -0.83
N LYS A 7 -6.39 -15.50 0.36
CA LYS A 7 -5.82 -14.97 1.61
C LYS A 7 -4.69 -15.90 2.04
N LEU A 8 -3.46 -15.41 1.96
CA LEU A 8 -2.29 -16.09 2.50
C LEU A 8 -2.14 -15.70 3.97
N GLU A 9 -1.99 -16.68 4.84
CA GLU A 9 -1.58 -16.46 6.22
C GLU A 9 -0.05 -16.38 6.24
N ILE A 10 0.47 -15.18 6.49
CA ILE A 10 1.90 -14.88 6.56
C ILE A 10 2.14 -14.02 7.80
N SER A 11 3.21 -14.33 8.53
CA SER A 11 3.63 -13.56 9.69
C SER A 11 4.14 -12.16 9.27
N GLN A 12 4.22 -11.24 10.23
CA GLN A 12 4.75 -9.89 9.97
C GLN A 12 6.22 -9.90 9.54
N ASP A 13 6.99 -10.87 10.05
CA ASP A 13 8.41 -11.04 9.72
C ASP A 13 8.58 -11.60 8.30
N GLU A 14 7.76 -12.59 7.91
CA GLU A 14 7.72 -13.08 6.53
C GLU A 14 7.27 -11.98 5.56
N LEU A 15 6.27 -11.19 5.94
CA LEU A 15 5.82 -10.04 5.15
C LEU A 15 6.93 -8.99 5.00
N ALA A 16 7.70 -8.73 6.07
CA ALA A 16 8.86 -7.82 6.03
C ALA A 16 9.95 -8.33 5.08
N LEU A 17 10.23 -9.64 5.12
CA LEU A 17 11.21 -10.28 4.25
C LEU A 17 10.79 -10.17 2.77
N ILE A 18 9.51 -10.43 2.48
CA ILE A 18 8.95 -10.29 1.13
C ILE A 18 9.04 -8.84 0.66
N GLU A 19 8.67 -7.87 1.51
CA GLU A 19 8.75 -6.44 1.21
C GLU A 19 10.19 -6.01 0.87
N ALA A 20 11.18 -6.45 1.66
CA ALA A 20 12.59 -6.15 1.42
C ALA A 20 13.10 -6.74 0.09
N ALA A 21 12.68 -7.97 -0.24
CA ALA A 21 13.02 -8.61 -1.51
C ALA A 21 12.41 -7.84 -2.70
N LEU A 22 11.15 -7.41 -2.59
CA LEU A 22 10.47 -6.63 -3.63
C LEU A 22 11.11 -5.25 -3.83
N HIS A 23 11.57 -4.58 -2.76
CA HIS A 23 12.34 -3.34 -2.88
C HIS A 23 13.64 -3.54 -3.65
N THR A 24 14.34 -4.65 -3.40
CA THR A 24 15.57 -5.00 -4.14
C THR A 24 15.25 -5.24 -5.62
N GLN A 25 14.18 -6.01 -5.92
CA GLN A 25 13.75 -6.26 -7.29
C GLN A 25 13.33 -4.96 -8.01
N SER A 26 12.66 -4.04 -7.32
CA SER A 26 12.29 -2.73 -7.85
C SER A 26 13.53 -1.91 -8.28
N LYS A 27 14.61 -1.93 -7.49
CA LYS A 27 15.88 -1.26 -7.86
C LYS A 27 16.49 -1.85 -9.13
N ILE A 28 16.56 -3.17 -9.25
CA ILE A 28 17.09 -3.86 -10.44
C ILE A 28 16.25 -3.52 -11.68
N LEU A 29 14.93 -3.62 -11.56
CA LEU A 29 14.00 -3.30 -12.64
C LEU A 29 14.04 -1.83 -13.02
N SER A 30 14.28 -0.92 -12.08
CA SER A 30 14.47 0.50 -12.36
C SER A 30 15.69 0.74 -13.24
N VAL A 31 16.83 0.10 -12.95
CA VAL A 31 18.03 0.21 -13.78
C VAL A 31 17.76 -0.31 -15.20
N GLN A 32 17.09 -1.48 -15.31
CA GLN A 32 16.75 -2.07 -16.61
C GLN A 32 15.75 -1.22 -17.41
N ALA A 33 14.76 -0.64 -16.74
CA ALA A 33 13.77 0.24 -17.36
C ALA A 33 14.43 1.55 -17.85
N SER A 34 15.34 2.13 -17.05
CA SER A 34 16.12 3.31 -17.44
C SER A 34 17.02 3.05 -18.65
N ALA A 35 17.45 1.81 -18.88
CA ALA A 35 18.17 1.40 -20.09
C ALA A 35 17.26 1.18 -21.32
N GLY A 36 15.97 1.55 -21.25
CA GLY A 36 14.99 1.39 -22.34
C GLY A 36 14.24 0.06 -22.34
N GLY A 37 14.36 -0.76 -21.29
CA GLY A 37 13.68 -2.05 -21.20
C GLY A 37 12.18 -1.92 -20.92
N SER A 38 11.34 -1.87 -21.96
CA SER A 38 9.87 -1.74 -21.84
C SER A 38 9.22 -2.86 -21.00
N LYS A 39 9.70 -4.10 -21.14
CA LYS A 39 9.26 -5.24 -20.30
C LYS A 39 9.65 -5.06 -18.83
N ALA A 40 10.83 -4.49 -18.56
CA ALA A 40 11.27 -4.21 -17.20
C ALA A 40 10.44 -3.09 -16.57
N LEU A 41 10.05 -2.08 -17.35
CA LEU A 41 9.14 -1.03 -16.91
C LEU A 41 7.76 -1.57 -16.52
N GLY A 42 7.19 -2.47 -17.32
CA GLY A 42 5.93 -3.15 -16.99
C GLY A 42 6.02 -3.88 -15.65
N ARG A 43 7.05 -4.73 -15.48
CA ARG A 43 7.30 -5.46 -14.22
C ARG A 43 7.57 -4.53 -13.05
N LEU A 44 8.26 -3.41 -13.26
CA LEU A 44 8.51 -2.41 -12.22
C LEU A 44 7.19 -1.83 -11.70
N ASN A 45 6.23 -1.56 -12.59
CA ASN A 45 4.92 -1.05 -12.21
C ASN A 45 4.12 -2.10 -11.41
N ASP A 46 4.19 -3.38 -11.80
CA ASP A 46 3.57 -4.47 -11.05
C ASP A 46 4.15 -4.57 -9.63
N VAL A 47 5.48 -4.56 -9.49
CA VAL A 47 6.16 -4.59 -8.18
C VAL A 47 5.79 -3.39 -7.32
N LYS A 48 5.75 -2.18 -7.90
CA LYS A 48 5.33 -0.95 -7.18
C LYS A 48 3.89 -1.06 -6.68
N ARG A 49 2.99 -1.66 -7.47
CA ARG A 49 1.59 -1.88 -7.08
C ARG A 49 1.52 -2.85 -5.89
N VAL A 50 2.28 -3.93 -5.90
CA VAL A 50 2.34 -4.89 -4.78
C VAL A 50 2.90 -4.25 -3.51
N LEU A 51 4.00 -3.50 -3.60
CA LEU A 51 4.57 -2.77 -2.46
C LEU A 51 3.57 -1.78 -1.85
N SER A 52 2.79 -1.07 -2.68
CA SER A 52 1.73 -0.18 -2.19
C SER A 52 0.63 -0.95 -1.43
N ALA A 53 0.24 -2.13 -1.91
CA ALA A 53 -0.73 -2.98 -1.23
C ALA A 53 -0.21 -3.49 0.14
N ILE A 54 1.06 -3.88 0.21
CA ILE A 54 1.71 -4.30 1.47
C ILE A 54 1.75 -3.13 2.47
N ALA A 55 2.13 -1.93 2.02
CA ALA A 55 2.17 -0.74 2.86
C ALA A 55 0.79 -0.39 3.43
N GLN A 56 -0.28 -0.55 2.64
CA GLN A 56 -1.66 -0.34 3.09
C GLN A 56 -2.10 -1.37 4.14
N GLN A 57 -1.66 -2.63 4.03
CA GLN A 57 -1.95 -3.67 5.02
C GLN A 57 -1.21 -3.43 6.35
N ARG A 58 -0.06 -2.74 6.32
CA ARG A 58 0.71 -2.37 7.51
C ARG A 58 0.22 -1.10 8.20
N ALA A 59 -0.54 -0.24 7.51
CA ALA A 59 -1.09 0.95 8.15
C ALA A 59 -2.06 0.52 9.26
N PRO A 60 -1.88 0.99 10.52
CA PRO A 60 -2.79 0.65 11.60
C PRO A 60 -4.20 1.17 11.25
N GLU A 61 -5.20 0.32 11.47
CA GLU A 61 -6.64 0.59 11.40
C GLU A 61 -7.10 1.61 12.46
N THR A 62 -6.43 2.75 12.56
CA THR A 62 -6.86 3.92 13.33
C THR A 62 -6.84 5.14 12.44
N ARG A 63 -7.64 5.08 11.38
CA ARG A 63 -8.23 6.30 10.82
C ARG A 63 -9.26 6.80 11.83
N ALA A 64 -8.78 7.44 12.90
CA ALA A 64 -9.63 8.26 13.75
C ALA A 64 -10.30 9.29 12.83
N LYS A 65 -11.60 9.13 12.64
CA LYS A 65 -12.42 10.08 11.86
C LYS A 65 -12.18 11.47 12.46
N PRO A 66 -11.90 12.51 11.66
CA PRO A 66 -11.77 13.85 12.22
C PRO A 66 -13.10 14.22 12.87
N ALA A 67 -13.11 14.39 14.18
CA ALA A 67 -14.26 14.77 14.98
C ALA A 67 -14.57 16.27 14.79
N TRP A 68 -14.78 16.70 13.55
CA TRP A 68 -15.20 18.07 13.21
C TRP A 68 -16.72 18.27 13.36
N GLY A 69 -17.46 17.28 13.89
CA GLY A 69 -18.90 17.37 14.12
C GLY A 69 -19.31 17.75 15.55
N GLY A 70 -18.37 17.81 16.51
CA GLY A 70 -18.68 18.02 17.92
C GLY A 70 -18.99 19.46 18.32
N LEU A 71 -18.32 20.45 17.71
CA LEU A 71 -18.49 21.86 18.08
C LEU A 71 -19.80 22.48 17.57
N PHE A 72 -20.35 22.00 16.45
CA PHE A 72 -21.56 22.59 15.87
C PHE A 72 -22.87 22.10 16.50
N ARG A 73 -22.84 21.11 17.39
CA ARG A 73 -24.05 20.58 18.06
C ARG A 73 -24.42 21.35 19.32
N MET A 74 -23.47 22.06 19.95
CA MET A 74 -23.75 22.88 21.13
C MET A 74 -24.38 24.24 20.80
N ALA A 75 -24.26 24.72 19.56
CA ALA A 75 -24.85 26.00 19.13
C ALA A 75 -26.38 25.94 18.92
N ARG A 76 -27.02 24.76 19.01
CA ARG A 76 -28.49 24.60 18.83
C ARG A 76 -29.26 24.27 20.11
N LEU A 77 -28.60 24.23 21.26
CA LEU A 77 -29.27 24.09 22.56
C LEU A 77 -29.35 25.41 23.33
N LEU A 78 -28.89 26.50 22.71
CA LEU A 78 -28.83 27.84 23.30
C LEU A 78 -29.37 28.89 22.30
N GLY A 79 -30.47 28.54 21.65
CA GLY A 79 -31.23 29.40 20.73
C GLY A 79 -32.71 29.03 20.78
#